data_AF-A0AAN8KIZ5-F1
#
_entry.id   AF-A0AAN8KIZ5-F1
#
_cell.length_a   1.000
_cell.length_b   1.000
_cell.length_c   1.000
_cell.angle_alpha   90.00
_cell.angle_beta   90.00
_cell.angle_gamma   90.00
#
_symmetry.space_group_name_H-M   'P 1'
#
loop_
_entity.id
_entity.type
_entity.pdbx_description
1 polymer ?
#
loop_
_entity_poly.entity_id
_entity_poly.type
_entity_poly.pdbx_seq_one_letter_code
_entity_poly.pdbx_strand_id
1 'polypeptide(L)'
;MMSKSYTLHWDGPAPREIVLSLINFNQGDWVLVGLCYPPDTTFQVMADINDRQSNIFDDITDYGPVFSLAELEKRLLERKYFFDRSVGLLWLYLRARQRRDGHSYCSVKGCERVKVMASTSSSKLTCNCTAKAYPKYAKTPSAVVAMPTLSTQPCRDCGASQLVFSSDPWNSYLQTQIKSLSSKEQQSGDTQSFITVNSETFSFTQPGIFLVSVDACSGKVTKKSSFPKMDPKMEQYLKTGLPKRSIVLLGTRGQPDGLVSVARYLVPLGMAKAADLQGKESLVFWGFQGGSAPPPWASILVGQGEEGLGLQERYLPLGLEAYGCTQPSTRRDLELLRAATGPQ
;
A
#
# COMPACT_ATOMS: atom_id res chain seq x y z
N MET A 1 4.23 -20.76 -14.63
CA MET A 1 3.84 -19.37 -14.93
C MET A 1 4.69 -18.76 -16.04
N MET A 2 5.90 -19.29 -16.33
CA MET A 2 6.79 -18.79 -17.39
C MET A 2 6.28 -19.12 -18.80
N SER A 3 6.83 -18.41 -19.79
CA SER A 3 6.52 -18.56 -21.22
C SER A 3 5.03 -18.41 -21.56
N LYS A 4 4.34 -17.54 -20.81
CA LYS A 4 2.93 -17.20 -20.99
C LYS A 4 2.77 -15.69 -21.14
N SER A 5 1.61 -15.31 -21.67
CA SER A 5 1.18 -13.92 -21.75
C SER A 5 0.19 -13.61 -20.63
N TYR A 6 0.41 -12.50 -19.93
CA TYR A 6 -0.46 -11.97 -18.88
C TYR A 6 -0.91 -10.57 -19.24
N THR A 7 -2.08 -10.20 -18.76
CA THR A 7 -2.65 -8.87 -18.90
C THR A 7 -3.05 -8.36 -17.51
N LEU A 8 -2.66 -7.13 -17.20
CA LEU A 8 -2.93 -6.49 -15.92
C LEU A 8 -3.94 -5.37 -16.15
N HIS A 9 -5.01 -5.41 -15.37
CA HIS A 9 -6.12 -4.45 -15.40
C HIS A 9 -6.26 -3.80 -14.02
N TRP A 10 -6.73 -2.57 -14.00
CA TRP A 10 -6.85 -1.79 -12.78
C TRP A 10 -8.32 -1.56 -12.45
N ASP A 11 -8.71 -1.85 -11.20
CA ASP A 11 -10.03 -1.51 -10.67
C ASP A 11 -10.14 -0.02 -10.28
N GLY A 12 -9.09 0.76 -10.55
CA GLY A 12 -9.00 2.21 -10.38
C GLY A 12 -8.13 2.86 -11.47
N PRO A 13 -7.61 4.08 -11.23
CA PRO A 13 -6.71 4.73 -12.18
C PRO A 13 -5.43 3.93 -12.41
N ALA A 14 -4.92 3.93 -13.65
CA ALA A 14 -3.65 3.28 -13.95
C ALA A 14 -2.50 3.97 -13.20
N PRO A 15 -1.57 3.22 -12.58
CA PRO A 15 -0.44 3.80 -11.87
C PRO A 15 0.47 4.62 -12.81
N ARG A 16 0.96 5.77 -12.31
CA ARG A 16 1.98 6.58 -13.01
C ARG A 16 3.32 5.87 -13.10
N GLU A 17 3.58 4.97 -12.16
CA GLU A 17 4.80 4.19 -12.09
C GLU A 17 4.45 2.74 -11.75
N ILE A 18 5.03 1.81 -12.49
CA ILE A 18 4.98 0.37 -12.22
C ILE A 18 6.41 -0.16 -12.24
N VAL A 19 6.74 -1.02 -11.28
CA VAL A 19 8.01 -1.73 -11.22
C VAL A 19 7.73 -3.23 -11.26
N LEU A 20 8.14 -3.88 -12.34
CA LEU A 20 8.00 -5.32 -12.56
C LEU A 20 9.32 -5.99 -12.22
N SER A 21 9.36 -6.78 -11.14
CA SER A 21 10.58 -7.45 -10.68
C SER A 21 10.62 -8.91 -11.13
N LEU A 22 11.73 -9.34 -11.72
CA LEU A 22 11.93 -10.71 -12.19
C LEU A 22 12.51 -11.58 -11.07
N ILE A 23 11.72 -11.78 -10.02
CA ILE A 23 12.11 -12.59 -8.86
C ILE A 23 11.92 -14.07 -9.19
N ASN A 24 12.94 -14.89 -8.92
CA ASN A 24 12.96 -16.33 -9.16
C ASN A 24 12.90 -16.73 -10.66
N PHE A 25 13.35 -15.84 -11.55
CA PHE A 25 13.52 -16.13 -12.98
C PHE A 25 14.93 -16.67 -13.22
N ASN A 26 15.04 -17.79 -13.94
CA ASN A 26 16.32 -18.27 -14.46
C ASN A 26 16.72 -17.46 -15.70
N GLN A 27 18.00 -17.48 -16.03
CA GLN A 27 18.48 -16.87 -17.27
C GLN A 27 17.70 -17.41 -18.48
N GLY A 28 17.12 -16.52 -19.27
CA GLY A 28 16.31 -16.86 -20.42
C GLY A 28 14.82 -17.05 -20.14
N ASP A 29 14.41 -17.20 -18.88
CA ASP A 29 13.00 -17.21 -18.51
C ASP A 29 12.36 -15.89 -18.91
N TRP A 30 11.15 -15.98 -19.46
CA TRP A 30 10.42 -14.82 -19.94
C TRP A 30 8.92 -14.94 -19.71
N VAL A 31 8.28 -13.77 -19.64
CA VAL A 31 6.83 -13.60 -19.72
C VAL A 31 6.50 -12.40 -20.61
N LEU A 32 5.39 -12.48 -21.34
CA LEU A 32 4.83 -11.35 -22.07
C LEU A 32 3.78 -10.68 -21.17
N VAL A 33 3.90 -9.39 -20.94
CA VAL A 33 2.93 -8.65 -20.11
C VAL A 33 2.25 -7.55 -20.91
N GLY A 34 0.94 -7.44 -20.76
CA GLY A 34 0.10 -6.38 -21.30
C GLY A 34 -0.44 -5.51 -20.17
N LEU A 35 -0.03 -4.26 -20.08
CA LEU A 35 -0.49 -3.34 -19.03
C LEU A 35 -1.59 -2.43 -19.56
N CYS A 36 -2.73 -2.38 -18.88
CA CYS A 36 -3.84 -1.51 -19.28
C CYS A 36 -3.56 -0.04 -18.98
N TYR A 37 -3.69 0.81 -20.01
CA TYR A 37 -3.50 2.26 -19.92
C TYR A 37 -4.42 3.01 -20.90
N PRO A 38 -4.78 4.26 -20.59
CA PRO A 38 -5.53 5.12 -21.50
C PRO A 38 -4.83 5.31 -22.87
N PRO A 39 -5.56 5.42 -24.00
CA PRO A 39 -4.96 5.53 -25.33
C PRO A 39 -4.05 6.76 -25.57
N ASP A 40 -4.23 7.82 -24.77
CA ASP A 40 -3.43 9.05 -24.80
C ASP A 40 -2.12 8.94 -23.99
N THR A 41 -1.83 7.77 -23.42
CA THR A 41 -0.65 7.58 -22.56
C THR A 41 0.65 7.54 -23.37
N THR A 42 1.68 8.21 -22.85
CA THR A 42 3.07 8.08 -23.28
C THR A 42 3.88 7.37 -22.21
N PHE A 43 4.89 6.62 -22.64
CA PHE A 43 5.65 5.74 -21.76
C PHE A 43 7.14 6.02 -21.83
N GLN A 44 7.80 5.96 -20.68
CA GLN A 44 9.23 5.72 -20.56
C GLN A 44 9.39 4.36 -19.88
N VAL A 45 10.02 3.41 -20.58
CA VAL A 45 10.16 2.04 -20.11
C VAL A 45 11.64 1.72 -20.03
N MET A 46 12.11 1.39 -18.83
CA MET A 46 13.52 1.13 -18.53
C MET A 46 13.68 -0.21 -17.85
N ALA A 47 14.74 -0.94 -18.16
CA ALA A 47 15.22 -2.03 -17.33
C ALA A 47 16.37 -1.55 -16.45
N ASP A 48 16.48 -2.13 -15.26
CA ASP A 48 17.60 -1.96 -14.35
C ASP A 48 17.84 -3.26 -13.56
N ILE A 49 18.99 -3.32 -12.88
CA ILE A 49 19.30 -4.35 -11.89
C ILE A 49 19.36 -3.66 -10.53
N ASN A 50 18.52 -4.13 -9.60
CA ASN A 50 18.51 -3.64 -8.22
C ASN A 50 19.41 -4.48 -7.32
N ASP A 51 20.48 -3.91 -6.82
CA ASP A 51 21.13 -4.46 -5.63
C ASP A 51 20.33 -4.01 -4.40
N ARG A 52 19.56 -4.95 -3.84
CA ARG A 52 18.72 -4.67 -2.66
C ARG A 52 19.51 -4.40 -1.38
N GLN A 53 20.78 -4.84 -1.29
CA GLN A 53 21.58 -4.63 -0.08
C GLN A 53 22.15 -3.23 -0.02
N SER A 54 22.64 -2.72 -1.15
CA SER A 54 23.23 -1.38 -1.27
C SER A 54 22.24 -0.32 -1.77
N ASN A 55 21.07 -0.75 -2.25
CA ASN A 55 20.05 0.09 -2.91
C ASN A 55 20.61 0.83 -4.14
N ILE A 56 21.52 0.18 -4.87
CA ILE A 56 22.15 0.67 -6.10
C ILE A 56 21.43 0.07 -7.33
N PHE A 57 21.34 0.88 -8.39
CA PHE A 57 20.64 0.56 -9.64
C PHE A 57 21.67 0.53 -10.78
N ASP A 58 21.90 -0.65 -11.36
CA ASP A 58 22.87 -0.88 -12.42
C ASP A 58 22.21 -1.27 -13.75
N ASP A 59 22.98 -1.26 -14.85
CA ASP A 59 22.56 -1.68 -16.21
C ASP A 59 21.27 -1.00 -16.70
N ILE A 60 21.10 0.28 -16.38
CA ILE A 60 19.91 1.06 -16.76
C ILE A 60 19.85 1.16 -18.29
N THR A 61 18.79 0.64 -18.88
CA THR A 61 18.61 0.63 -20.34
C THR A 61 17.16 0.83 -20.74
N ASP A 62 16.93 1.73 -21.70
CA ASP A 62 15.61 1.99 -22.24
C ASP A 62 15.09 0.85 -23.14
N TYR A 63 13.78 0.66 -23.14
CA TYR A 63 13.08 -0.11 -24.16
C TYR A 63 12.71 0.81 -25.32
N GLY A 64 12.84 0.30 -26.55
CA GLY A 64 12.39 1.01 -27.75
C GLY A 64 10.96 0.61 -28.17
N PRO A 65 10.17 1.52 -28.76
CA PRO A 65 8.87 1.16 -29.32
C PRO A 65 9.00 0.31 -30.60
N VAL A 66 8.00 -0.52 -30.85
CA VAL A 66 7.73 -1.20 -32.14
C VAL A 66 6.27 -0.97 -32.54
N PHE A 67 5.91 -1.30 -33.79
CA PHE A 67 4.61 -0.89 -34.36
C PHE A 67 3.51 -1.94 -34.27
N SER A 68 3.84 -3.18 -33.90
CA SER A 68 2.86 -4.26 -33.75
C SER A 68 3.30 -5.32 -32.76
N LEU A 69 2.35 -6.11 -32.27
CA LEU A 69 2.65 -7.26 -31.42
C LEU A 69 3.48 -8.32 -32.18
N ALA A 70 3.21 -8.54 -33.46
CA ALA A 70 3.96 -9.48 -34.29
C ALA A 70 5.43 -9.05 -34.48
N GLU A 71 5.70 -7.74 -34.54
CA GLU A 71 7.07 -7.22 -34.54
C GLU A 71 7.74 -7.43 -33.18
N LEU A 72 7.02 -7.17 -32.08
CA LEU A 72 7.51 -7.41 -30.73
C LEU A 72 7.89 -8.88 -30.51
N GLU A 73 7.06 -9.82 -30.97
CA GLU A 73 7.28 -11.27 -30.90
C GLU A 73 8.54 -11.72 -31.64
N LYS A 74 8.91 -11.06 -32.75
CA LYS A 74 10.16 -11.35 -33.47
C LYS A 74 11.40 -10.79 -32.77
N ARG A 75 11.22 -9.90 -31.79
CA ARG A 75 12.26 -9.11 -31.12
C ARG A 75 12.42 -9.52 -29.65
N LEU A 76 12.14 -10.78 -29.30
CA LEU A 76 12.18 -11.35 -27.94
C LEU A 76 13.47 -11.09 -27.14
N LEU A 77 14.61 -10.97 -27.82
CA LEU A 77 15.91 -10.74 -27.20
C LEU A 77 16.23 -9.25 -27.01
N GLU A 78 15.46 -8.37 -27.64
CA GLU A 78 15.64 -6.93 -27.59
C GLU A 78 14.73 -6.31 -26.52
N ARG A 79 15.17 -5.20 -25.92
CA ARG A 79 14.34 -4.41 -25.01
C ARG A 79 13.38 -3.56 -25.85
N LYS A 80 12.21 -4.12 -26.18
CA LYS A 80 11.18 -3.47 -27.01
C LYS A 80 9.80 -3.52 -26.35
N TYR A 81 8.94 -2.56 -26.68
CA TYR A 81 7.53 -2.55 -26.28
C TYR A 81 6.62 -2.14 -27.44
N PHE A 82 5.37 -2.58 -27.40
CA PHE A 82 4.32 -2.20 -28.34
C PHE A 82 3.13 -1.65 -27.56
N PHE A 83 2.65 -0.45 -27.87
CA PHE A 83 1.42 0.07 -27.29
C PHE A 83 0.27 0.00 -28.29
N ASP A 84 -0.66 -0.91 -28.03
CA ASP A 84 -1.87 -1.04 -28.83
C ASP A 84 -2.92 -0.01 -28.39
N ARG A 85 -2.83 1.19 -28.97
CA ARG A 85 -3.72 2.31 -28.68
C ARG A 85 -5.20 1.98 -28.89
N SER A 86 -5.55 1.04 -29.78
CA SER A 86 -6.95 0.74 -30.08
C SER A 86 -7.65 0.02 -28.92
N VAL A 87 -6.91 -0.73 -28.11
CA VAL A 87 -7.45 -1.42 -26.93
C VAL A 87 -6.90 -0.92 -25.59
N GLY A 88 -5.82 -0.12 -25.61
CA GLY A 88 -5.18 0.43 -24.42
C GLY A 88 -4.22 -0.54 -23.71
N LEU A 89 -3.56 -1.45 -24.43
CA LEU A 89 -2.60 -2.39 -23.83
C LEU A 89 -1.15 -2.10 -24.23
N LEU A 90 -0.29 -1.90 -23.24
CA LEU A 90 1.17 -1.83 -23.40
C LEU A 90 1.78 -3.22 -23.26
N TRP A 91 2.26 -3.77 -24.37
CA TRP A 91 2.93 -5.07 -24.44
C TRP A 91 4.45 -4.94 -24.34
N LEU A 92 5.06 -5.76 -23.50
CA LEU A 92 6.52 -5.87 -23.39
C LEU A 92 6.93 -7.25 -22.87
N TYR A 93 8.11 -7.70 -23.25
CA TYR A 93 8.71 -8.90 -22.68
C TYR A 93 9.52 -8.56 -21.42
N LEU A 94 9.22 -9.29 -20.34
CA LEU A 94 10.10 -9.40 -19.19
C LEU A 94 10.93 -10.66 -19.41
N ARG A 95 12.25 -10.52 -19.54
CA ARG A 95 13.16 -11.64 -19.73
C ARG A 95 14.36 -11.48 -18.84
N ALA A 96 14.66 -12.50 -18.05
CA ALA A 96 15.86 -12.51 -17.22
C ALA A 96 17.09 -12.76 -18.10
N ARG A 97 18.08 -11.89 -17.97
CA ARG A 97 19.35 -11.92 -18.71
C ARG A 97 20.48 -12.43 -17.83
N GLN A 98 20.35 -12.30 -16.51
CA GLN A 98 21.36 -12.75 -15.55
C GLN A 98 21.05 -14.16 -15.05
N ARG A 99 22.11 -14.91 -14.74
CA ARG A 99 22.00 -16.22 -14.11
C ARG A 99 21.88 -16.05 -12.59
N ARG A 100 20.98 -16.84 -11.99
CA ARG A 100 20.88 -17.01 -10.54
C ARG A 100 21.60 -18.28 -10.10
N ASP A 101 22.15 -18.27 -8.89
CA ASP A 101 22.87 -19.41 -8.33
C ASP A 101 22.01 -20.18 -7.33
N GLY A 102 21.90 -21.50 -7.51
CA GLY A 102 21.18 -22.40 -6.63
C GLY A 102 19.71 -21.99 -6.41
N HIS A 103 19.36 -21.72 -5.15
CA HIS A 103 18.01 -21.33 -4.71
C HIS A 103 17.86 -19.82 -4.50
N SER A 104 18.82 -19.02 -4.99
CA SER A 104 18.76 -17.56 -4.88
C SER A 104 17.57 -17.02 -5.66
N TYR A 105 16.89 -16.01 -5.10
CA TYR A 105 15.78 -15.33 -5.76
C TYR A 105 16.21 -14.46 -6.93
N CYS A 106 17.44 -13.95 -6.91
CA CYS A 106 18.01 -13.05 -7.91
C CYS A 106 19.45 -13.43 -8.24
N SER A 107 20.05 -12.76 -9.21
CA SER A 107 21.46 -12.94 -9.55
C SER A 107 22.38 -12.31 -8.49
N VAL A 108 23.67 -12.66 -8.51
CA VAL A 108 24.69 -12.01 -7.66
C VAL A 108 24.83 -10.50 -7.93
N LYS A 109 24.40 -10.03 -9.11
CA LYS A 109 24.38 -8.59 -9.45
C LYS A 109 23.14 -7.87 -8.91
N GLY A 110 22.15 -8.60 -8.39
CA GLY A 110 20.86 -8.07 -7.97
C GLY A 110 19.68 -8.60 -8.77
N CYS A 111 18.51 -8.02 -8.52
CA CYS A 111 17.24 -8.40 -9.13
C CYS A 111 16.95 -7.56 -10.37
N GLU A 112 16.78 -8.20 -11.51
CA GLU A 112 16.36 -7.51 -12.74
C GLU A 112 14.93 -6.97 -12.57
N ARG A 113 14.72 -5.73 -13.01
CA ARG A 113 13.42 -5.06 -12.98
C ARG A 113 13.17 -4.33 -14.29
N VAL A 114 11.89 -4.10 -14.56
CA VAL A 114 11.43 -3.17 -15.58
C VAL A 114 10.54 -2.11 -14.95
N LYS A 115 10.97 -0.86 -15.05
CA LYS A 115 10.25 0.32 -14.61
C LYS A 115 9.48 0.92 -15.79
N VAL A 116 8.16 1.04 -15.64
CA VAL A 116 7.26 1.69 -16.60
C VAL A 116 6.77 2.99 -15.96
N MET A 117 7.17 4.11 -16.55
CA MET A 117 6.67 5.44 -16.20
C MET A 117 5.67 5.87 -17.26
N ALA A 118 4.47 6.23 -16.82
CA ALA A 118 3.34 6.57 -17.67
C ALA A 118 2.92 8.03 -17.44
N SER A 119 2.78 8.77 -18.54
CA SER A 119 2.24 10.14 -18.54
C SER A 119 0.94 10.17 -19.34
N THR A 120 -0.16 10.58 -18.70
CA THR A 120 -1.48 10.68 -19.33
C THR A 120 -2.24 11.88 -18.78
N SER A 121 -3.05 12.52 -19.64
CA SER A 121 -3.98 13.57 -19.23
C SER A 121 -5.20 13.03 -18.47
N SER A 122 -5.45 11.71 -18.59
CA SER A 122 -6.63 11.01 -18.08
C SER A 122 -6.40 10.26 -16.75
N SER A 123 -5.43 10.70 -15.94
CA SER A 123 -4.95 9.99 -14.73
C SER A 123 -5.97 9.76 -13.58
N LYS A 124 -7.22 10.21 -13.73
CA LYS A 124 -8.29 10.05 -12.72
C LYS A 124 -9.36 9.01 -13.12
N LEU A 125 -9.35 8.51 -14.35
CA LEU A 125 -10.34 7.56 -14.84
C LEU A 125 -9.92 6.13 -14.54
N THR A 126 -10.88 5.28 -14.17
CA THR A 126 -10.66 3.84 -14.01
C THR A 126 -10.15 3.23 -15.30
N CYS A 127 -9.02 2.54 -15.23
CA CYS A 127 -8.33 1.98 -16.38
C CYS A 127 -8.59 0.48 -16.48
N ASN A 128 -9.76 0.14 -17.01
CA ASN A 128 -10.13 -1.24 -17.32
C ASN A 128 -10.29 -1.45 -18.84
N CYS A 129 -9.31 -2.11 -19.45
CA CYS A 129 -9.25 -2.36 -20.89
C CYS A 129 -10.02 -3.62 -21.32
N THR A 130 -10.63 -4.36 -20.39
CA THR A 130 -11.16 -5.72 -20.62
C THR A 130 -12.10 -5.77 -21.82
N ALA A 131 -13.12 -4.89 -21.85
CA ALA A 131 -14.12 -4.89 -22.91
C ALA A 131 -13.54 -4.65 -24.32
N LYS A 132 -12.49 -3.82 -24.44
CA LYS A 132 -11.83 -3.53 -25.72
C LYS A 132 -10.76 -4.57 -26.07
N ALA A 133 -10.07 -5.11 -25.06
CA ALA A 133 -8.98 -6.05 -25.23
C ALA A 133 -9.48 -7.45 -25.64
N TYR A 134 -10.58 -7.93 -25.04
CA TYR A 134 -11.10 -9.28 -25.24
C TYR A 134 -12.37 -9.26 -26.10
N PRO A 135 -12.22 -8.81 -27.35
CA PRO A 135 -12.28 -9.80 -28.44
C PRO A 135 -10.96 -9.98 -29.21
N LYS A 136 -10.09 -8.95 -29.25
CA LYS A 136 -8.86 -8.95 -30.07
C LYS A 136 -7.79 -9.91 -29.55
N TYR A 137 -7.61 -9.97 -28.23
CA TYR A 137 -6.57 -10.76 -27.56
C TYR A 137 -7.14 -11.97 -26.82
N ALA A 138 -8.41 -12.31 -27.08
CA ALA A 138 -9.00 -13.52 -26.53
C ALA A 138 -8.27 -14.75 -27.07
N LYS A 139 -7.80 -15.61 -26.16
CA LYS A 139 -7.21 -16.92 -26.48
C LYS A 139 -8.02 -18.00 -25.80
N THR A 140 -8.14 -19.16 -26.44
CA THR A 140 -8.75 -20.34 -25.80
C THR A 140 -7.95 -20.70 -24.54
N PRO A 141 -8.59 -20.77 -23.35
CA PRO A 141 -7.89 -21.12 -22.12
C PRO A 141 -7.28 -22.52 -22.24
N SER A 142 -5.98 -22.66 -21.99
CA SER A 142 -5.32 -23.97 -21.96
C SER A 142 -5.75 -24.83 -20.76
N ALA A 143 -6.26 -24.18 -19.71
CA ALA A 143 -6.90 -24.80 -18.56
C ALA A 143 -7.81 -23.75 -17.89
N VAL A 144 -8.99 -24.17 -17.44
CA VAL A 144 -9.84 -23.35 -16.58
C VAL A 144 -9.32 -23.50 -15.16
N VAL A 145 -8.38 -22.65 -14.77
CA VAL A 145 -7.99 -22.53 -13.37
C VAL A 145 -8.90 -21.47 -12.76
N ALA A 146 -9.84 -21.90 -11.92
CA ALA A 146 -10.66 -20.96 -11.16
C ALA A 146 -9.71 -20.09 -10.33
N MET A 147 -9.85 -18.76 -10.45
CA MET A 147 -9.16 -17.86 -9.53
C MET A 147 -9.60 -18.23 -8.10
N PRO A 148 -8.69 -18.30 -7.13
CA PRO A 148 -9.06 -18.51 -5.74
C PRO A 148 -10.12 -17.48 -5.37
N THR A 149 -11.25 -17.94 -4.82
CA THR A 149 -12.26 -17.03 -4.29
C THR A 149 -11.64 -16.20 -3.19
N LEU A 150 -11.90 -14.89 -3.21
CA LEU A 150 -11.45 -13.99 -2.16
C LEU A 150 -11.96 -14.53 -0.82
N SER A 151 -11.06 -14.80 0.12
CA SER A 151 -11.48 -15.32 1.41
C SER A 151 -12.15 -14.21 2.20
N THR A 152 -13.45 -14.38 2.47
CA THR A 152 -14.24 -13.48 3.32
C THR A 152 -14.21 -13.89 4.78
N GLN A 153 -13.48 -14.95 5.13
CA GLN A 153 -13.40 -15.43 6.50
C GLN A 153 -12.45 -14.54 7.33
N PRO A 154 -12.82 -14.25 8.59
CA PRO A 154 -11.92 -13.57 9.51
C PRO A 154 -10.71 -14.45 9.82
N CYS A 155 -9.57 -13.80 10.06
CA CYS A 155 -8.34 -14.46 10.47
C CYS A 155 -8.47 -14.92 11.93
N ARG A 156 -8.67 -16.23 12.14
CA ARG A 156 -8.84 -16.79 13.49
C ARG A 156 -7.61 -16.60 14.37
N ASP A 157 -6.42 -16.72 13.79
CA ASP A 157 -5.16 -16.68 14.54
C ASP A 157 -4.73 -15.25 14.91
N CYS A 158 -5.16 -14.26 14.12
CA CYS A 158 -4.72 -12.87 14.27
C CYS A 158 -5.85 -11.88 14.63
N GLY A 159 -7.10 -12.34 14.73
CA GLY A 159 -8.25 -11.50 15.12
C GLY A 159 -8.71 -10.51 14.04
N ALA A 160 -8.13 -10.61 12.83
CA ALA A 160 -8.47 -9.71 11.74
C ALA A 160 -9.85 -10.00 11.16
N SER A 161 -10.56 -8.93 10.78
CA SER A 161 -11.89 -9.03 10.15
C SER A 161 -11.88 -9.78 8.81
N GLN A 162 -10.72 -9.86 8.18
CA GLN A 162 -10.45 -10.55 6.91
C GLN A 162 -9.04 -11.16 6.93
N LEU A 163 -8.73 -12.06 6.01
CA LEU A 163 -7.36 -12.56 5.83
C LEU A 163 -6.43 -11.44 5.38
N VAL A 164 -5.40 -11.16 6.19
CA VAL A 164 -4.40 -10.13 5.91
C VAL A 164 -3.09 -10.81 5.55
N PHE A 165 -2.52 -10.44 4.40
CA PHE A 165 -1.22 -10.90 3.96
C PHE A 165 -0.23 -9.74 4.09
N SER A 166 0.91 -10.00 4.72
CA SER A 166 2.04 -9.07 4.77
C SER A 166 3.20 -9.61 3.94
N SER A 167 3.92 -8.72 3.25
CA SER A 167 5.21 -9.02 2.62
C SER A 167 6.29 -9.33 3.65
N ASP A 168 6.11 -8.90 4.91
CA ASP A 168 7.08 -9.00 5.99
C ASP A 168 6.50 -9.78 7.17
N PRO A 169 6.19 -11.09 7.01
CA PRO A 169 5.51 -11.90 8.03
C PRO A 169 6.33 -12.10 9.31
N TRP A 170 7.62 -11.76 9.31
CA TRP A 170 8.48 -11.80 10.49
C TRP A 170 8.28 -10.60 11.42
N ASN A 171 7.64 -9.52 10.96
CA ASN A 171 7.35 -8.36 11.81
C ASN A 171 6.15 -8.62 12.72
N SER A 172 6.19 -8.04 13.92
CA SER A 172 5.00 -7.92 14.76
C SER A 172 4.16 -6.74 14.27
N TYR A 173 2.83 -6.90 14.28
CA TYR A 173 1.89 -5.87 13.84
C TYR A 173 0.93 -5.50 14.97
N LEU A 174 0.62 -4.21 15.05
CA LEU A 174 -0.42 -3.64 15.90
C LEU A 174 -1.73 -3.59 15.11
N GLN A 175 -2.75 -4.32 15.55
CA GLN A 175 -4.09 -4.14 15.00
C GLN A 175 -4.68 -2.84 15.55
N THR A 176 -5.22 -2.02 14.67
CA THR A 176 -5.88 -0.77 15.05
C THR A 176 -7.19 -0.64 14.30
N GLN A 177 -8.22 -0.18 15.01
CA GLN A 177 -9.49 0.17 14.40
C GLN A 177 -9.88 1.57 14.84
N ILE A 178 -10.42 2.37 13.94
CA ILE A 178 -10.92 3.70 14.26
C ILE A 178 -12.28 3.86 13.60
N LYS A 179 -13.28 4.18 14.41
CA LYS A 179 -14.60 4.58 13.95
C LYS A 179 -14.87 6.01 14.41
N SER A 180 -14.78 6.94 13.47
CA SER A 180 -15.17 8.34 13.68
C SER A 180 -16.59 8.54 13.18
N LEU A 181 -17.41 9.30 13.91
CA LEU A 181 -18.79 9.60 13.50
C LEU A 181 -18.95 11.08 13.20
N SER A 182 -19.62 11.38 12.10
CA SER A 182 -20.14 12.71 11.78
C SER A 182 -21.42 13.02 12.57
N SER A 183 -21.79 14.30 12.66
CA SER A 183 -23.06 14.73 13.26
C SER A 183 -24.28 14.11 12.56
N LYS A 184 -24.19 13.82 11.25
CA LYS A 184 -25.27 13.20 10.47
C LYS A 184 -25.44 11.73 10.78
N GLU A 185 -24.35 10.97 10.86
CA GLU A 185 -24.42 9.56 11.28
C GLU A 185 -25.01 9.40 12.68
N GLN A 186 -24.79 10.39 13.56
CA GLN A 186 -25.45 10.43 14.87
C GLN A 186 -26.96 10.66 14.76
N GLN A 187 -27.42 11.49 13.81
CA GLN A 187 -28.84 11.74 13.57
C GLN A 187 -29.53 10.53 12.92
N SER A 188 -28.81 9.73 12.14
CA SER A 188 -29.31 8.48 11.54
C SER A 188 -29.25 7.28 12.49
N GLY A 189 -28.82 7.47 13.74
CA GLY A 189 -28.91 6.49 14.82
C GLY A 189 -27.61 5.75 15.17
N ASP A 190 -26.49 6.03 14.49
CA ASP A 190 -25.20 5.47 14.89
C ASP A 190 -24.66 6.20 16.13
N THR A 191 -24.38 5.43 17.17
CA THR A 191 -23.92 5.97 18.45
C THR A 191 -22.48 5.61 18.78
N GLN A 192 -21.81 4.81 17.94
CA GLN A 192 -20.49 4.26 18.26
C GLN A 192 -19.35 5.03 17.62
N SER A 193 -18.53 5.68 18.44
CA SER A 193 -17.20 6.17 18.04
C SER A 193 -16.16 5.57 18.96
N PHE A 194 -15.07 5.06 18.41
CA PHE A 194 -14.03 4.42 19.20
C PHE A 194 -12.69 4.35 18.46
N ILE A 195 -11.62 4.17 19.22
CA ILE A 195 -10.33 3.68 18.74
C ILE A 195 -10.07 2.35 19.44
N THR A 196 -9.77 1.29 18.69
CA THR A 196 -9.31 0.00 19.23
C THR A 196 -7.83 -0.16 18.94
N VAL A 197 -7.08 -0.61 19.94
CA VAL A 197 -5.67 -1.01 19.82
C VAL A 197 -5.56 -2.45 20.29
N ASN A 198 -5.26 -3.36 19.37
CA ASN A 198 -5.40 -4.81 19.55
C ASN A 198 -6.79 -5.16 20.09
N SER A 199 -6.89 -5.68 21.31
CA SER A 199 -8.15 -6.05 21.97
C SER A 199 -8.73 -4.95 22.86
N GLU A 200 -8.03 -3.82 23.03
CA GLU A 200 -8.45 -2.74 23.93
C GLU A 200 -9.20 -1.64 23.17
N THR A 201 -10.48 -1.44 23.51
CA THR A 201 -11.36 -0.46 22.85
C THR A 201 -11.57 0.78 23.71
N PHE A 202 -11.30 1.94 23.12
CA PHE A 202 -11.48 3.26 23.72
C PHE A 202 -12.68 3.95 23.08
N SER A 203 -13.85 3.81 23.68
CA SER A 203 -15.09 4.45 23.20
C SER A 203 -15.18 5.93 23.57
N PHE A 204 -15.86 6.68 22.70
CA PHE A 204 -16.07 8.12 22.82
C PHE A 204 -17.56 8.44 22.70
N THR A 205 -18.14 9.05 23.74
CA THR A 205 -19.56 9.42 23.77
C THR A 205 -19.78 10.91 23.52
N GLN A 206 -18.82 11.74 23.91
CA GLN A 206 -18.89 13.19 23.78
C GLN A 206 -18.38 13.65 22.40
N PRO A 207 -18.94 14.71 21.80
CA PRO A 207 -18.37 15.32 20.60
C PRO A 207 -16.94 15.85 20.86
N GLY A 208 -16.06 15.73 19.87
CA GLY A 208 -14.68 16.19 20.01
C GLY A 208 -13.67 15.44 19.15
N ILE A 209 -12.40 15.64 19.50
CA ILE A 209 -11.23 15.02 18.87
C ILE A 209 -10.53 14.15 19.92
N PHE A 210 -10.27 12.91 19.55
CA PHE A 210 -9.75 11.88 20.43
C PHE A 210 -8.42 11.37 19.90
N LEU A 211 -7.44 11.23 20.79
CA LEU A 211 -6.11 10.73 20.47
C LEU A 211 -5.74 9.56 21.37
N VAL A 212 -5.16 8.53 20.77
CA VAL A 212 -4.52 7.41 21.47
C VAL A 212 -3.08 7.31 20.98
N SER A 213 -2.13 7.38 21.91
CA SER A 213 -0.71 7.19 21.65
C SER A 213 -0.28 5.80 22.10
N VAL A 214 0.52 5.13 21.29
CA VAL A 214 1.00 3.75 21.50
C VAL A 214 2.51 3.74 21.33
N ASP A 215 3.26 3.15 22.27
CA ASP A 215 4.71 2.97 22.11
C ASP A 215 4.97 2.05 20.91
N ALA A 216 5.75 2.53 19.94
CA ALA A 216 5.94 1.84 18.67
C ALA A 216 6.81 0.58 18.78
N CYS A 217 7.50 0.35 19.90
CA CYS A 217 8.29 -0.86 20.10
C CYS A 217 7.49 -1.96 20.77
N SER A 218 6.77 -1.63 21.84
CA SER A 218 6.05 -2.61 22.64
C SER A 218 4.59 -2.79 22.21
N GLY A 219 4.03 -1.85 21.44
CA GLY A 219 2.60 -1.83 21.10
C GLY A 219 1.69 -1.48 22.28
N LYS A 220 2.24 -0.98 23.39
CA LYS A 220 1.47 -0.65 24.60
C LYS A 220 0.89 0.76 24.46
N VAL A 221 -0.40 0.91 24.76
CA VAL A 221 -1.05 2.22 24.85
C VAL A 221 -0.38 3.03 25.97
N THR A 222 0.19 4.18 25.61
CA THR A 222 0.90 5.07 26.54
C THR A 222 0.03 6.21 27.01
N LYS A 223 -0.89 6.70 26.17
CA LYS A 223 -1.73 7.85 26.52
C LYS A 223 -3.04 7.85 25.75
N LYS A 224 -4.09 8.29 26.43
CA LYS A 224 -5.40 8.63 25.86
C LYS A 224 -5.66 10.10 26.13
N SER A 225 -6.17 10.84 25.15
CA SER A 225 -6.53 12.25 25.31
C SER A 225 -7.78 12.57 24.51
N SER A 226 -8.58 13.49 25.05
CA SER A 226 -9.87 13.89 24.50
C SER A 226 -9.96 15.40 24.61
N PHE A 227 -10.33 16.04 23.51
CA PHE A 227 -10.48 17.49 23.43
C PHE A 227 -11.82 17.80 22.78
N PRO A 228 -12.69 18.62 23.40
CA PRO A 228 -13.99 18.96 22.81
C PRO A 228 -13.83 19.79 21.53
N LYS A 229 -12.71 20.51 21.40
CA LYS A 229 -12.37 21.37 20.27
C LYS A 229 -10.86 21.57 20.17
N MET A 230 -10.42 22.15 19.06
CA MET A 230 -9.04 22.61 18.89
C MET A 230 -8.81 23.90 19.70
N ASP A 231 -8.47 23.75 20.98
CA ASP A 231 -8.14 24.84 21.91
C ASP A 231 -6.63 24.93 22.19
N PRO A 232 -6.15 25.94 22.93
CA PRO A 232 -4.72 26.05 23.26
C PRO A 232 -4.14 24.84 24.02
N LYS A 233 -4.97 24.11 24.77
CA LYS A 233 -4.52 22.89 25.49
C LYS A 233 -4.25 21.77 24.50
N MET A 234 -5.15 21.56 23.54
CA MET A 234 -4.96 20.60 22.45
C MET A 234 -3.77 20.98 21.57
N GLU A 235 -3.63 22.26 21.25
CA GLU A 235 -2.47 22.77 20.50
C GLU A 235 -1.16 22.43 21.20
N GLN A 236 -1.06 22.73 22.50
CA GLN A 236 0.11 22.40 23.29
C GLN A 236 0.34 20.88 23.34
N TYR A 237 -0.74 20.10 23.47
CA TYR A 237 -0.66 18.64 23.46
C TYR A 237 -0.08 18.09 22.15
N LEU A 238 -0.53 18.58 21.01
CA LEU A 238 -0.01 18.17 19.70
C LEU A 238 1.44 18.61 19.46
N LYS A 239 1.85 19.76 20.03
CA LYS A 239 3.22 20.27 19.90
C LYS A 239 4.22 19.51 20.77
N THR A 240 3.89 19.23 22.02
CA THR A 240 4.86 18.73 23.01
C THR A 240 4.35 17.60 23.90
N GLY A 241 3.03 17.35 23.93
CA GLY A 241 2.41 16.37 24.82
C GLY A 241 2.47 14.91 24.33
N LEU A 242 2.83 14.69 23.06
CA LEU A 242 2.99 13.38 22.44
C LEU A 242 4.39 12.79 22.75
N PRO A 243 4.48 11.59 23.35
CA PRO A 243 5.77 10.96 23.60
C PRO A 243 6.50 10.67 22.28
N LYS A 244 7.84 10.74 22.30
CA LYS A 244 8.65 10.29 21.16
C LYS A 244 8.45 8.78 20.93
N ARG A 245 8.72 8.32 19.72
CA ARG A 245 8.58 6.92 19.29
C ARG A 245 7.16 6.38 19.52
N SER A 246 6.16 7.19 19.19
CA SER A 246 4.76 6.83 19.39
C SER A 246 4.02 6.74 18.07
N ILE A 247 3.26 5.66 17.90
CA ILE A 247 2.15 5.62 16.93
C ILE A 247 1.01 6.47 17.52
N VAL A 248 0.44 7.36 16.71
CA VAL A 248 -0.63 8.27 17.11
C VAL A 248 -1.86 7.96 16.28
N LEU A 249 -2.93 7.55 16.97
CA LEU A 249 -4.24 7.30 16.41
C LEU A 249 -5.14 8.48 16.77
N LEU A 250 -5.87 9.03 15.80
CA LEU A 250 -6.79 10.13 16.04
C LEU A 250 -8.12 9.87 15.34
N GLY A 251 -9.20 10.06 16.08
CA GLY A 251 -10.57 9.98 15.60
C GLY A 251 -11.40 11.18 16.08
N THR A 252 -12.56 11.39 15.48
CA THR A 252 -13.48 12.48 15.82
C THR A 252 -14.89 11.96 16.04
N ARG A 253 -15.67 12.72 16.81
CA ARG A 253 -17.10 12.49 16.97
C ARG A 253 -17.86 13.81 16.85
N GLY A 254 -18.95 13.80 16.09
CA GLY A 254 -19.72 14.99 15.77
C GLY A 254 -18.90 15.94 14.90
N GLN A 255 -19.15 17.24 15.03
CA GLN A 255 -18.45 18.29 14.28
C GLN A 255 -17.57 19.11 15.23
N PRO A 256 -16.34 18.65 15.55
CA PRO A 256 -15.49 19.36 16.49
C PRO A 256 -15.05 20.72 15.95
N ASP A 257 -15.20 21.76 16.77
CA ASP A 257 -14.77 23.10 16.43
C ASP A 257 -13.25 23.16 16.18
N GLY A 258 -12.86 23.84 15.10
CA GLY A 258 -11.45 24.04 14.77
C GLY A 258 -10.75 22.83 14.14
N LEU A 259 -11.50 21.86 13.59
CA LEU A 259 -10.94 20.72 12.86
C LEU A 259 -9.94 21.16 11.77
N VAL A 260 -10.22 22.25 11.06
CA VAL A 260 -9.31 22.84 10.05
C VAL A 260 -7.92 23.17 10.63
N SER A 261 -7.88 23.66 11.87
CA SER A 261 -6.64 24.03 12.53
C SER A 261 -5.78 22.83 12.92
N VAL A 262 -6.36 21.61 12.99
CA VAL A 262 -5.63 20.37 13.28
C VAL A 262 -4.66 20.01 12.15
N ALA A 263 -5.00 20.32 10.89
CA ALA A 263 -4.27 19.87 9.70
C ALA A 263 -2.76 20.14 9.75
N ARG A 264 -2.35 21.33 10.24
CA ARG A 264 -0.94 21.75 10.32
C ARG A 264 -0.13 20.90 11.31
N TYR A 265 -0.78 20.36 12.34
CA TYR A 265 -0.15 19.58 13.39
C TYR A 265 -0.01 18.10 13.04
N LEU A 266 -0.66 17.66 11.95
CA LEU A 266 -0.50 16.29 11.43
C LEU A 266 0.72 16.14 10.52
N VAL A 267 1.29 17.26 10.02
CA VAL A 267 2.49 17.25 9.17
C VAL A 267 3.71 16.69 9.91
N PRO A 268 4.06 17.15 11.13
CA PRO A 268 5.15 16.55 11.90
C PRO A 268 4.91 15.08 12.29
N LEU A 269 3.65 14.63 12.23
CA LEU A 269 3.24 13.25 12.52
C LEU A 269 3.22 12.36 11.27
N GLY A 270 3.66 12.89 10.13
CA GLY A 270 3.92 12.12 8.92
C GLY A 270 3.05 12.43 7.71
N MET A 271 2.24 13.48 7.77
CA MET A 271 1.58 13.96 6.55
C MET A 271 2.58 14.74 5.70
N ALA A 272 2.60 14.45 4.40
CA ALA A 272 3.48 15.17 3.45
C ALA A 272 3.17 16.67 3.37
N LYS A 273 1.91 17.05 3.58
CA LYS A 273 1.45 18.45 3.66
C LYS A 273 0.18 18.54 4.50
N ALA A 274 -0.19 19.75 4.91
CA ALA A 274 -1.46 19.98 5.60
C ALA A 274 -2.64 19.52 4.73
N ALA A 275 -3.51 18.69 5.31
CA ALA A 275 -4.71 18.22 4.63
C ALA A 275 -5.75 19.36 4.52
N ASP A 276 -6.53 19.36 3.44
CA ASP A 276 -7.68 20.25 3.32
C ASP A 276 -8.85 19.66 4.10
N LEU A 277 -9.15 20.29 5.24
CA LEU A 277 -10.19 19.88 6.17
C LEU A 277 -11.41 20.81 6.11
N GLN A 278 -11.48 21.72 5.14
CA GLN A 278 -12.61 22.62 5.01
C GLN A 278 -13.89 21.84 4.65
N GLY A 279 -14.95 22.05 5.45
CA GLY A 279 -16.24 21.37 5.25
C GLY A 279 -16.22 19.85 5.51
N LYS A 280 -15.17 19.32 6.14
CA LYS A 280 -15.10 17.91 6.56
C LYS A 280 -15.78 17.72 7.91
N GLU A 281 -16.53 16.64 8.04
CA GLU A 281 -17.37 16.37 9.22
C GLU A 281 -16.77 15.30 10.14
N SER A 282 -15.95 14.39 9.61
CA SER A 282 -15.26 13.38 10.40
C SER A 282 -13.84 13.16 9.90
N LEU A 283 -12.97 12.71 10.79
CA LEU A 283 -11.56 12.49 10.49
C LEU A 283 -11.06 11.24 11.21
N VAL A 284 -10.27 10.45 10.50
CA VAL A 284 -9.50 9.33 11.02
C VAL A 284 -8.04 9.52 10.61
N PHE A 285 -7.11 9.35 11.54
CA PHE A 285 -5.70 9.57 11.29
C PHE A 285 -4.81 8.55 11.99
N TRP A 286 -3.80 8.08 11.23
CA TRP A 286 -2.67 7.32 11.72
C TRP A 286 -1.39 8.10 11.45
N GLY A 287 -0.67 8.43 12.51
CA GLY A 287 0.60 9.13 12.43
C GLY A 287 1.67 8.51 13.31
N PHE A 288 2.86 9.06 13.21
CA PHE A 288 4.01 8.65 14.00
C PHE A 288 4.74 9.88 14.54
N GLN A 289 4.94 9.91 15.85
CA GLN A 289 5.76 10.90 16.53
C GLN A 289 7.14 10.29 16.81
N GLY A 290 8.16 10.69 16.06
CA GLY A 290 9.53 10.22 16.24
C GLY A 290 10.24 9.91 14.92
N GLY A 291 11.51 9.51 14.99
CA GLY A 291 12.31 9.19 13.81
C GLY A 291 12.75 10.42 12.99
N SER A 292 13.56 10.18 11.97
CA SER A 292 14.00 11.19 10.99
C SER A 292 13.05 11.33 9.80
N ALA A 293 12.29 10.27 9.49
CA ALA A 293 11.34 10.24 8.39
C ALA A 293 10.03 9.56 8.83
N PRO A 294 8.88 10.08 8.39
CA PRO A 294 7.60 9.48 8.75
C PRO A 294 7.38 8.13 8.04
N PRO A 295 6.73 7.16 8.70
CA PRO A 295 6.46 5.87 8.10
C PRO A 295 5.50 5.97 6.90
N PRO A 296 5.66 5.11 5.88
CA PRO A 296 4.83 5.17 4.66
C PRO A 296 3.35 4.83 4.90
N TRP A 297 3.02 4.22 6.04
CA TRP A 297 1.64 3.90 6.43
C TRP A 297 0.90 5.08 7.08
N ALA A 298 1.61 6.17 7.44
CA ALA A 298 1.00 7.36 8.02
C ALA A 298 0.00 7.94 7.01
N SER A 299 -1.23 8.20 7.45
CA SER A 299 -2.28 8.66 6.54
C SER A 299 -3.45 9.29 7.28
N ILE A 300 -4.28 9.97 6.51
CA ILE A 300 -5.50 10.63 6.96
C ILE A 300 -6.66 10.23 6.05
N LEU A 301 -7.84 10.01 6.65
CA LEU A 301 -9.11 9.83 5.96
C LEU A 301 -10.09 10.87 6.51
N VAL A 302 -10.90 11.46 5.64
CA VAL A 302 -11.84 12.51 6.00
C VAL A 302 -13.21 12.23 5.39
N GLY A 303 -14.27 12.37 6.20
CA GLY A 303 -15.65 12.20 5.77
C GLY A 303 -16.28 13.54 5.38
N GLN A 304 -17.07 13.53 4.32
CA GLN A 304 -17.88 14.66 3.88
C GLN A 304 -19.11 14.14 3.13
N GLY A 305 -20.29 14.68 3.43
CA GLY A 305 -21.52 14.38 2.68
C GLY A 305 -22.44 13.40 3.42
N GLU A 306 -23.06 12.48 2.67
CA GLU A 306 -24.02 11.50 3.16
C GLU A 306 -23.34 10.21 3.66
N GLU A 307 -22.20 9.83 3.07
CA GLU A 307 -21.44 8.65 3.46
C GLU A 307 -20.38 9.00 4.52
N GLY A 308 -20.50 8.35 5.69
CA GLY A 308 -19.52 8.42 6.76
C GLY A 308 -18.24 7.67 6.44
N LEU A 309 -17.23 7.81 7.31
CA LEU A 309 -15.97 7.07 7.16
C LEU A 309 -16.12 5.57 7.45
N GLY A 310 -17.16 5.16 8.17
CA GLY A 310 -17.32 3.78 8.59
C GLY A 310 -16.21 3.31 9.54
N LEU A 311 -16.13 1.99 9.75
CA LEU A 311 -15.05 1.37 10.52
C LEU A 311 -13.80 1.24 9.66
N GLN A 312 -12.69 1.82 10.11
CA GLN A 312 -11.42 1.73 9.42
C GLN A 312 -10.44 0.86 10.22
N GLU A 313 -9.94 -0.22 9.62
CA GLU A 313 -9.02 -1.17 10.26
C GLU A 313 -7.64 -1.15 9.57
N ARG A 314 -6.57 -1.17 10.37
CA ARG A 314 -5.18 -1.22 9.90
C ARG A 314 -4.26 -2.03 10.79
N TYR A 315 -3.23 -2.61 10.17
CA TYR A 315 -2.14 -3.32 10.83
C TYR A 315 -0.85 -2.53 10.67
N LEU A 316 -0.30 -2.03 11.77
CA LEU A 316 0.87 -1.16 11.76
C LEU A 316 2.09 -1.95 12.23
N PRO A 317 3.20 -1.99 11.49
CA PRO A 317 4.39 -2.71 11.94
C PRO A 317 4.91 -2.09 13.23
N LEU A 318 5.36 -2.94 14.17
CA LEU A 318 5.94 -2.59 15.46
C LEU A 318 7.42 -2.94 15.51
N GLY A 319 8.12 -2.33 16.46
CA GLY A 319 9.49 -2.72 16.82
C GLY A 319 10.55 -2.35 15.78
N LEU A 320 10.22 -1.65 14.70
CA LEU A 320 11.18 -1.38 13.62
C LEU A 320 12.36 -0.53 14.12
N GLU A 321 13.56 -0.83 13.62
CA GLU A 321 14.76 -0.03 13.89
C GLU A 321 14.57 1.43 13.45
N ALA A 322 13.83 1.65 12.36
CA ALA A 322 13.45 2.98 11.87
C ALA A 322 12.66 3.81 12.91
N TYR A 323 12.01 3.15 13.88
CA TYR A 323 11.34 3.84 14.98
C TYR A 323 12.29 4.15 16.16
N GLY A 324 13.54 3.66 16.13
CA GLY A 324 14.45 3.70 17.26
C GLY A 324 14.18 2.60 18.29
N CYS A 325 13.72 1.45 17.83
CA CYS A 325 13.57 0.24 18.64
C CYS A 325 14.81 -0.64 18.52
N THR A 326 15.21 -1.26 19.63
CA THR A 326 16.23 -2.31 19.63
C THR A 326 15.57 -3.64 19.26
N GLN A 327 15.87 -4.15 18.07
CA GLN A 327 15.37 -5.45 17.61
C GLN A 327 16.18 -6.59 18.28
N PRO A 328 15.53 -7.58 18.91
CA PRO A 328 16.21 -8.84 19.20
C PRO A 328 16.54 -9.56 17.89
N SER A 329 17.72 -10.17 17.79
CA SER A 329 18.22 -10.86 16.60
C SER A 329 17.53 -12.21 16.33
N THR A 330 16.22 -12.33 16.60
CA THR A 330 15.47 -13.56 16.41
C THR A 330 15.01 -13.66 14.95
N ARG A 331 15.57 -14.64 14.23
CA ARG A 331 15.20 -15.02 12.86
C ARG A 331 13.83 -15.69 12.82
N ARG A 332 12.78 -14.90 13.05
CA ARG A 332 11.39 -15.36 13.06
C ARG A 332 10.96 -15.97 11.72
N ASP A 333 11.61 -15.56 10.63
CA ASP A 333 11.50 -16.19 9.31
C ASP A 333 11.88 -17.68 9.32
N LEU A 334 12.96 -18.06 10.04
CA LEU A 334 13.38 -19.45 10.18
C LEU A 334 12.43 -20.26 11.06
N GLU A 335 11.88 -19.65 12.10
CA GLU A 335 10.89 -20.30 12.97
C GLU A 335 9.59 -20.59 12.22
N LEU A 336 9.08 -19.60 11.47
CA LEU A 336 7.91 -19.75 10.62
C LEU A 336 8.15 -20.80 9.53
N LEU A 337 9.35 -20.83 8.93
CA LEU A 337 9.73 -21.86 7.96
C LEU A 337 9.68 -23.26 8.60
N ARG A 338 10.31 -23.45 9.77
CA ARG A 338 10.27 -24.75 10.48
C ARG A 338 8.85 -25.18 10.83
N ALA A 339 8.02 -24.25 11.29
CA ALA A 339 6.62 -24.54 11.60
C ALA A 339 5.83 -24.98 10.36
N ALA A 340 6.08 -24.34 9.21
CA ALA A 340 5.42 -24.68 7.95
C ALA A 340 5.93 -25.98 7.32
N THR A 341 7.21 -26.32 7.48
CA THR A 341 7.81 -27.52 6.86
C THR A 341 7.72 -28.78 7.72
N GLY A 342 7.31 -28.66 8.99
CA GLY A 342 7.32 -29.76 9.96
C GLY A 342 8.74 -30.18 10.38
N PRO A 343 8.89 -31.02 11.44
CA PRO A 343 10.17 -31.62 11.76
C PRO A 343 10.58 -32.58 10.63
N GLN A 344 11.79 -32.42 10.11
CA GLN A 344 12.41 -33.39 9.18
C GLN A 344 12.72 -34.71 9.89
#